data_AF-A0A935EIB1-F1
#
_entry.id   AF-A0A935EIB1-F1
#
_cell.length_a   1.000
_cell.length_b   1.000
_cell.length_c   1.000
_cell.angle_alpha   90.00
_cell.angle_beta   90.00
_cell.angle_gamma   90.00
#
_symmetry.space_group_name_H-M   'P 1'
#
loop_
_entity.id
_entity.type
_entity.pdbx_description
1 polymer ?
#
loop_
_entity_poly.entity_id
_entity_poly.type
_entity_poly.pdbx_seq_one_letter_code
_entity_poly.pdbx_strand_id
1 'polypeptide(L)'
;MSSVLEVSRETAVLIESYARHAGVSVEEYIRALMPSSGDLGLRANGIEADFDVDMASLADDSAQDFAYSGSYSREDIYADHN
;
A
#
# COMPACT_ATOMS: atom_id res chain seq x y z
N MET A 1 19.94 1.73 22.49
CA MET A 1 18.78 1.73 23.41
C MET A 1 17.94 0.51 23.07
N SER A 2 17.71 -0.39 24.02
CA SER A 2 16.88 -1.58 23.80
C SER A 2 15.42 -1.20 24.08
N SER A 3 14.55 -1.28 23.07
CA SER A 3 13.11 -1.08 23.26
C SER A 3 12.49 -2.38 23.77
N VAL A 4 11.85 -2.34 24.93
CA VAL A 4 11.07 -3.47 25.44
C VAL A 4 9.67 -3.36 24.84
N LEU A 5 9.24 -4.38 24.10
CA LEU A 5 7.89 -4.45 23.51
C LEU A 5 6.99 -5.24 24.45
N GLU A 6 6.00 -4.59 25.05
CA GLU A 6 4.99 -5.27 25.84
C GLU A 6 3.91 -5.84 24.90
N VAL A 7 3.79 -7.17 24.88
CA VAL A 7 2.79 -7.88 24.08
C VAL A 7 1.89 -8.73 24.98
N SER A 8 0.66 -8.95 24.54
CA SER A 8 -0.27 -9.84 25.24
C SER A 8 0.26 -11.27 25.25
N ARG A 9 -0.16 -12.07 26.26
CA ARG A 9 0.25 -13.47 26.38
C ARG A 9 -0.14 -14.31 25.16
N GLU A 10 -1.31 -14.04 24.59
CA GLU A 10 -1.81 -14.73 23.38
C GLU A 10 -0.91 -14.44 22.18
N THR A 11 -0.52 -13.18 22.02
CA THR A 11 0.39 -12.75 20.95
C THR A 11 1.78 -13.37 21.10
N ALA A 12 2.31 -13.47 22.32
CA ALA A 12 3.61 -14.11 22.58
C ALA A 12 3.61 -15.58 22.15
N VAL A 13 2.54 -16.33 22.47
CA VAL A 13 2.40 -17.74 22.08
C VAL A 13 2.35 -17.90 20.56
N LEU A 14 1.64 -17.01 19.85
CA LEU A 14 1.60 -17.01 18.39
C LEU A 14 2.99 -16.77 17.81
N ILE A 15 3.70 -15.74 18.26
CA ILE A 15 5.05 -15.41 17.81
C ILE A 15 5.99 -16.60 18.01
N GLU A 16 5.97 -17.24 19.17
CA GLU A 16 6.78 -18.44 19.44
C GLU A 16 6.45 -19.60 18.50
N SER A 17 5.17 -19.83 18.21
CA SER A 17 4.75 -20.89 17.31
C SER A 17 5.24 -20.65 15.88
N TYR A 18 5.11 -19.41 15.38
CA TYR A 18 5.56 -19.05 14.05
C TYR A 18 7.09 -19.08 13.92
N ALA A 19 7.82 -18.57 14.92
CA ALA A 19 9.27 -18.66 14.95
C ALA A 19 9.75 -20.12 14.89
N ARG A 20 9.10 -21.01 15.66
CA ARG A 20 9.38 -22.45 15.63
C ARG A 20 9.09 -23.09 14.28
N HIS A 21 7.96 -22.75 13.66
CA HIS A 21 7.60 -23.25 12.32
C HIS A 21 8.57 -22.77 11.24
N ALA A 22 9.10 -21.55 11.36
CA ALA A 22 10.09 -20.99 10.45
C ALA A 22 11.53 -21.47 10.75
N GLY A 23 11.75 -22.18 11.86
CA GLY A 23 13.08 -22.68 12.25
C GLY A 23 14.06 -21.58 12.68
N VAL A 24 13.54 -20.42 13.11
CA VAL A 24 14.33 -19.25 13.51
C VAL A 24 14.11 -18.93 14.98
N SER A 25 15.00 -18.11 15.56
CA SER A 25 14.79 -17.59 16.91
C SER A 25 13.65 -16.57 16.94
N VAL A 26 13.00 -16.40 18.09
CA VAL A 26 11.92 -15.40 18.27
C VAL A 26 12.41 -13.98 17.97
N GLU A 27 13.61 -13.63 18.41
CA GLU A 27 14.20 -12.32 18.16
C GLU A 27 14.45 -12.06 16.67
N GLU A 28 14.92 -13.08 15.94
CA GLU A 28 15.16 -13.01 14.51
C GLU A 28 13.84 -12.91 13.72
N TYR A 29 12.83 -13.66 14.14
CA TYR A 29 11.49 -13.55 13.59
C TYR A 29 10.91 -12.13 13.77
N ILE A 30 11.01 -11.57 14.98
CA ILE A 30 10.56 -10.19 15.25
C ILE A 30 11.35 -9.19 14.40
N ARG A 31 12.68 -9.34 14.30
CA ARG A 31 13.53 -8.47 13.48
C ARG A 31 13.14 -8.51 12.00
N ALA A 32 12.76 -9.66 11.47
CA ALA A 32 12.28 -9.81 10.10
C ALA A 32 10.92 -9.14 9.86
N LEU A 33 10.07 -9.08 10.88
CA LEU A 33 8.76 -8.39 10.82
C LEU A 33 8.88 -6.88 10.96
N MET A 34 9.94 -6.37 11.60
CA MET A 34 10.13 -4.94 11.71
C MET A 34 10.55 -4.38 10.35
N PRO A 35 9.80 -3.42 9.77
CA PRO A 35 10.25 -2.74 8.57
C PRO A 35 11.60 -2.08 8.88
N SER A 36 12.61 -2.40 8.07
CA SER A 36 13.85 -1.65 8.06
C SER A 36 13.48 -0.19 7.84
N SER A 37 13.78 0.67 8.81
CA SER A 37 13.33 2.07 8.88
C SER A 37 13.94 2.97 7.80
N GLY A 38 14.30 2.43 6.64
CA GLY A 38 15.20 3.08 5.68
C GLY A 38 14.73 3.13 4.24
N ASP A 39 13.64 2.48 3.84
CA ASP A 39 13.20 2.57 2.45
C ASP A 39 11.69 2.41 2.30
N LEU A 40 10.98 3.53 2.19
CA LEU A 40 9.59 3.55 1.74
C LEU A 40 9.48 3.32 0.22
N GLY A 41 10.60 3.09 -0.49
CA GLY A 41 10.66 3.10 -1.95
C GLY A 41 10.39 4.47 -2.57
N LEU A 42 10.21 5.50 -1.72
CA LEU A 42 9.94 6.86 -2.13
C LEU A 42 11.27 7.54 -2.44
N ARG A 43 11.66 7.53 -3.71
CA ARG A 43 12.79 8.33 -4.19
C ARG A 43 12.43 9.81 -4.04
N ALA A 44 12.91 10.45 -2.97
CA ALA A 44 12.76 11.88 -2.74
C ALA A 44 13.59 12.77 -3.69
N ASN A 45 14.38 12.16 -4.58
CA ASN A 45 15.32 12.87 -5.46
C ASN A 45 14.76 13.05 -6.88
N GLY A 46 13.47 13.36 -7.00
CA GLY A 46 12.95 13.97 -8.23
C GLY A 46 13.35 15.43 -8.23
N ILE A 47 14.25 15.82 -9.12
CA ILE A 47 14.52 17.23 -9.43
C ILE A 47 13.16 17.85 -9.79
N GLU A 48 12.83 19.06 -9.31
CA GLU A 48 11.51 19.70 -9.56
C GLU A 48 11.08 19.64 -11.05
N ALA A 49 12.06 19.62 -11.96
CA ALA A 49 11.86 19.42 -13.40
C ALA A 49 11.18 18.09 -13.79
N ASP A 50 11.46 16.98 -13.10
CA ASP A 50 10.84 15.68 -13.36
C ASP A 50 9.37 15.68 -12.90
N PHE A 51 9.08 16.35 -11.78
CA PHE A 51 7.71 16.52 -11.28
C PHE A 51 6.85 17.33 -12.25
N ASP A 52 7.38 18.43 -12.78
CA ASP A 52 6.65 19.27 -13.73
C ASP A 52 6.38 18.53 -15.06
N VAL A 53 7.32 17.70 -15.53
CA VAL A 53 7.15 16.86 -16.72
C VAL A 53 6.11 15.77 -16.49
N ASP A 54 6.16 15.08 -15.35
CA ASP A 54 5.18 14.05 -15.00
C ASP A 54 3.76 14.63 -14.90
N MET A 55 3.63 15.80 -14.27
CA MET A 55 2.34 16.49 -14.15
C MET A 55 1.84 17.04 -15.49
N ALA A 56 2.74 17.50 -16.37
CA ALA A 56 2.37 17.91 -17.73
C ALA A 56 1.88 16.71 -18.56
N SER A 57 2.53 15.55 -18.45
CA SER A 57 2.09 14.32 -19.14
C SER A 57 0.72 13.84 -18.67
N LEU A 58 0.38 14.02 -17.40
CA LEU A 58 -0.96 13.69 -16.87
C LEU A 58 -2.03 14.68 -17.32
N ALA A 59 -1.68 15.95 -17.53
CA ALA A 59 -2.61 16.98 -17.99
C ALA A 59 -2.89 16.90 -19.51
N ASP A 60 -1.96 16.34 -20.29
CA ASP A 60 -2.07 16.18 -21.74
C ASP A 60 -3.08 15.09 -22.15
N ASP A 61 -3.54 14.25 -21.22
CA ASP A 61 -4.61 13.26 -21.46
C ASP A 61 -6.03 13.88 -21.42
N SER A 62 -6.14 15.22 -21.41
CA SER A 62 -7.40 15.97 -21.48
C SER A 62 -8.12 15.88 -22.84
N ALA A 63 -7.73 14.94 -23.70
CA ALA A 63 -8.40 14.65 -24.96
C ALA A 63 -8.72 13.16 -25.19
N GLN A 64 -8.64 12.29 -24.18
CA GLN A 64 -9.41 11.05 -24.25
C GLN A 64 -10.87 11.36 -23.90
N ASP A 65 -11.61 11.75 -24.94
CA ASP A 65 -13.04 11.46 -25.03
C ASP A 65 -13.20 9.95 -24.83
N PHE A 66 -13.26 9.51 -23.57
CA PHE A 66 -13.83 8.23 -23.21
C PHE A 66 -15.32 8.34 -23.54
N ALA A 67 -15.63 8.19 -24.82
CA ALA A 67 -16.98 7.91 -25.27
C ALA A 67 -17.42 6.66 -24.49
N TYR A 68 -18.23 6.89 -23.47
CA TYR A 68 -18.80 5.85 -22.65
C TYR A 68 -19.58 4.92 -23.57
N SER A 69 -18.98 3.80 -23.98
CA SER A 69 -19.63 2.78 -24.81
C SER A 69 -20.50 1.85 -23.96
N GLY A 70 -20.85 2.27 -22.74
CA GLY A 70 -21.75 1.53 -21.88
C GLY A 70 -23.15 1.56 -22.50
N SER A 71 -23.73 0.37 -22.65
CA SER A 71 -25.09 0.16 -23.14
C SER A 71 -26.18 0.59 -22.15
N TYR A 72 -25.79 1.14 -21.00
CA TYR A 72 -26.72 1.71 -20.02
C TYR A 72 -27.02 3.14 -20.42
N SER A 73 -28.25 3.37 -20.84
CA SER A 73 -28.75 4.70 -21.15
C SER A 73 -28.94 5.46 -19.85
N ARG A 74 -28.90 6.80 -19.89
CA ARG A 74 -29.10 7.64 -18.70
C ARG A 74 -30.43 7.32 -18.00
N GLU A 75 -31.42 6.88 -18.76
CA GLU A 75 -32.72 6.43 -18.28
C GLU A 75 -32.64 5.15 -17.42
N ASP A 76 -31.67 4.26 -17.66
CA ASP A 76 -31.50 3.00 -16.91
C ASP A 76 -31.04 3.24 -15.46
N ILE A 77 -30.34 4.36 -15.22
CA ILE A 77 -29.84 4.73 -13.88
C ILE A 77 -31.01 5.08 -12.93
N TYR A 78 -32.14 5.54 -13.47
CA TYR A 78 -33.30 5.98 -12.68
C TYR A 78 -34.43 4.94 -12.64
N ALA A 79 -34.30 3.82 -13.35
CA ALA A 79 -35.35 2.82 -13.48
C ALA A 79 -35.54 1.96 -12.21
N ASP A 80 -34.56 1.92 -11.30
CA ASP A 80 -34.59 1.09 -10.09
C ASP A 80 -35.14 1.81 -8.85
N HIS A 81 -35.63 3.04 -9.02
CA HIS A 81 -36.11 3.93 -7.94
C HIS A 81 -37.61 4.21 -8.00
N ASN A 82 -38.44 3.20 -8.31
CA ASN A 82 -39.90 3.31 -8.18
C ASN A 82 -40.55 2.08 -7.56
#